data_AF-A0A1Z5LHT9-F1
#
_entry.id   AF-A0A1Z5LHT9-F1
#
_cell.length_a   1.000
_cell.length_b   1.000
_cell.length_c   1.000
_cell.angle_alpha   90.00
_cell.angle_beta   90.00
_cell.angle_gamma   90.00
#
_symmetry.space_group_name_H-M   'P 1'
#
loop_
_entity.id
_entity.type
_entity.pdbx_description
1 polymer ?
#
loop_
_entity_poly.entity_id
_entity_poly.type
_entity_poly.pdbx_seq_one_letter_code
_entity_poly.pdbx_strand_id
1 'polypeptide(L)'
;MFGHAVAIKFDEIRKRDKGFKNLTDAQKVQKYMEAVDSVMTQVVESVRPLYPLKTWEDLSPQFYVTFWSLSMYDLHVPSSSYDREVKKLKQQTAQMEDNKDMVPSKRKKERDRCDALVEKLQEEERKQQDHCSRILARLRNEKDSWFHSRSAKNETITQFLQQCVFPRCTFTALDALYCAKFVHLIHILKTPNFSTLICYDKIFCDITYTVTACTENEANRYGRFLCAMLETVMRWHSDKVIFDKECAN
;
A
#
# COMPACT_ATOMS: atom_id res chain seq x y z
N MET A 1 -5.61 -3.18 9.80
CA MET A 1 -6.34 -3.29 11.10
C MET A 1 -7.86 -3.35 10.91
N PHE A 2 -8.48 -2.43 10.14
CA PHE A 2 -9.95 -2.34 10.03
C PHE A 2 -10.59 -3.19 8.91
N GLY A 3 -9.79 -3.97 8.17
CA GLY A 3 -10.27 -4.75 7.01
C GLY A 3 -11.40 -5.73 7.34
N HIS A 4 -11.37 -6.37 8.51
CA HIS A 4 -12.43 -7.28 8.93
C HIS A 4 -13.75 -6.55 9.22
N ALA A 5 -13.70 -5.42 9.92
CA ALA A 5 -14.88 -4.61 10.20
C ALA A 5 -15.52 -4.06 8.91
N VAL A 6 -14.68 -3.58 7.97
CA VAL A 6 -15.13 -3.16 6.64
C VAL A 6 -15.76 -4.31 5.86
N ALA A 7 -15.19 -5.52 5.93
CA ALA A 7 -15.74 -6.69 5.25
C ALA A 7 -17.12 -7.08 5.80
N ILE A 8 -17.28 -7.10 7.13
CA ILE A 8 -18.58 -7.32 7.79
C ILE A 8 -19.59 -6.27 7.30
N LYS A 9 -19.20 -4.99 7.31
CA LYS A 9 -20.10 -3.91 6.93
C LYS A 9 -20.51 -3.97 5.45
N PHE A 10 -19.56 -4.31 4.58
CA PHE A 10 -19.81 -4.50 3.17
C PHE A 10 -20.75 -5.69 2.91
N ASP A 11 -20.58 -6.79 3.65
CA ASP A 11 -21.49 -7.94 3.57
C ASP A 11 -22.90 -7.61 4.03
N GLU A 12 -23.07 -6.77 5.06
CA GLU A 12 -24.39 -6.26 5.46
C GLU A 12 -25.06 -5.46 4.34
N ILE A 13 -24.32 -4.52 3.73
CA ILE A 13 -24.82 -3.70 2.62
C ILE A 13 -25.24 -4.59 1.44
N ARG A 14 -24.38 -5.54 1.08
CA ARG A 14 -24.64 -6.52 0.02
C ARG A 14 -25.87 -7.38 0.27
N LYS A 15 -26.13 -7.80 1.51
CA LYS A 15 -27.30 -8.61 1.88
C LYS A 15 -28.60 -7.81 1.89
N ARG A 16 -28.55 -6.52 2.21
CA ARG A 16 -29.74 -5.64 2.22
C ARG A 16 -30.17 -5.24 0.81
N ASP A 17 -29.21 -5.08 -0.10
CA ASP A 17 -29.49 -4.69 -1.48
C ASP A 17 -29.89 -5.92 -2.34
N LYS A 18 -31.20 -6.10 -2.54
CA LYS A 18 -31.76 -7.18 -3.37
C LYS A 18 -31.28 -7.12 -4.84
N GLY A 19 -30.83 -5.95 -5.31
CA GLY A 19 -30.33 -5.71 -6.66
C GLY A 19 -28.80 -5.81 -6.79
N PHE A 20 -28.07 -6.11 -5.71
CA PHE A 20 -26.60 -6.03 -5.68
C PHE A 20 -25.90 -6.81 -6.79
N LYS A 21 -26.43 -7.99 -7.15
CA LYS A 21 -25.86 -8.84 -8.22
C LYS A 21 -25.92 -8.19 -9.60
N ASN A 22 -26.88 -7.29 -9.82
CA ASN A 22 -27.11 -6.61 -11.09
C ASN A 22 -26.35 -5.27 -11.18
N LEU A 23 -25.64 -4.87 -10.11
CA LEU A 23 -24.85 -3.67 -10.10
C LEU A 23 -23.63 -3.80 -11.03
N THR A 24 -23.31 -2.69 -11.69
CA THR A 24 -22.03 -2.52 -12.38
C THR A 24 -20.87 -2.56 -11.38
N ASP A 25 -19.65 -2.82 -11.87
CA ASP A 25 -18.49 -2.88 -10.97
C ASP A 25 -18.19 -1.52 -10.31
N ALA A 26 -18.46 -0.42 -11.01
CA ALA A 26 -18.38 0.92 -10.42
C ALA A 26 -19.36 1.10 -9.24
N GLN A 27 -20.59 0.63 -9.38
CA GLN A 27 -21.58 0.68 -8.30
C GLN A 27 -21.19 -0.22 -7.13
N LYS A 28 -20.62 -1.41 -7.38
CA LYS A 28 -20.11 -2.28 -6.32
C LYS A 28 -18.95 -1.63 -5.55
N VAL A 29 -18.05 -0.94 -6.25
CA VAL A 29 -16.97 -0.14 -5.66
C VAL A 29 -17.56 0.97 -4.78
N GLN A 30 -18.60 1.66 -5.23
CA GLN A 30 -19.28 2.66 -4.42
C GLN A 30 -19.87 2.07 -3.13
N LYS A 31 -20.51 0.89 -3.21
CA LYS A 31 -21.00 0.18 -2.02
C LYS A 31 -19.88 -0.23 -1.06
N TYR A 32 -18.71 -0.56 -1.59
CA TYR A 32 -17.53 -0.81 -0.77
C TYR A 32 -17.05 0.47 -0.08
N MET A 33 -17.03 1.61 -0.77
CA MET A 33 -16.68 2.91 -0.19
C MET A 33 -17.66 3.32 0.91
N GLU A 34 -18.96 3.12 0.73
CA GLU A 34 -19.98 3.34 1.78
C GLU A 34 -19.69 2.50 3.04
N ALA A 35 -19.28 1.24 2.85
CA ALA A 35 -18.91 0.36 3.96
C ALA A 35 -17.65 0.85 4.70
N VAL A 36 -16.64 1.29 3.93
CA VAL A 36 -15.41 1.87 4.46
C VAL A 36 -15.72 3.12 5.28
N ASP A 37 -16.45 4.08 4.70
CA ASP A 37 -16.78 5.34 5.36
C ASP A 37 -17.49 5.10 6.68
N SER A 38 -18.53 4.25 6.68
CA SER A 38 -19.26 3.88 7.90
C SER A 38 -18.39 3.34 9.04
N VAL A 39 -17.27 2.69 8.73
CA VAL A 39 -16.33 2.17 9.75
C VAL A 39 -15.29 3.23 10.09
N MET A 40 -14.73 3.90 9.08
CA MET A 40 -13.59 4.79 9.24
C MET A 40 -13.98 6.14 9.82
N THR A 41 -15.20 6.65 9.64
CA THR A 41 -15.65 7.93 10.24
C THR A 41 -15.46 7.92 11.76
N GLN A 42 -15.81 6.83 12.45
CA GLN A 42 -15.63 6.74 13.91
C GLN A 42 -14.16 6.80 14.31
N VAL A 43 -13.29 6.15 13.52
CA VAL A 43 -11.84 6.19 13.75
C VAL A 43 -11.30 7.60 13.51
N VAL A 44 -11.76 8.28 12.48
CA VAL A 44 -11.41 9.67 12.16
C VAL A 44 -11.80 10.62 13.28
N GLU A 45 -13.02 10.51 13.81
CA GLU A 45 -13.44 11.33 14.94
C GLU A 45 -12.63 11.02 16.21
N SER A 46 -12.25 9.76 16.43
CA SER A 46 -11.44 9.36 17.60
C SER A 46 -10.02 9.93 17.60
N VAL A 47 -9.44 10.22 16.42
CA VAL A 47 -8.08 10.77 16.34
C VAL A 47 -8.03 12.29 16.43
N ARG A 48 -9.15 13.01 16.18
CA ARG A 48 -9.17 14.48 16.21
C ARG A 48 -8.60 15.09 17.49
N PRO A 49 -8.83 14.55 18.69
CA PRO A 49 -8.29 15.13 19.92
C PRO A 49 -6.78 14.94 20.10
N LEU A 50 -6.12 14.11 19.28
CA LEU A 50 -4.70 13.79 19.44
C LEU A 50 -3.77 14.94 19.07
N TYR A 51 -4.23 15.84 18.20
CA TYR A 51 -3.43 16.97 17.70
C TYR A 51 -4.21 18.28 17.70
N PRO A 52 -3.53 19.43 17.78
CA PRO A 52 -4.17 20.74 17.66
C PRO A 52 -4.89 20.91 16.33
N LEU A 53 -5.91 21.78 16.31
CA LEU A 53 -6.67 22.09 15.10
C LEU A 53 -5.79 22.49 13.92
N LYS A 54 -4.71 23.24 14.16
CA LYS A 54 -3.77 23.66 13.12
C LYS A 54 -3.13 22.49 12.37
N THR A 55 -2.76 21.41 13.07
CA THR A 55 -2.25 20.20 12.42
C THR A 55 -3.26 19.64 11.42
N TRP A 56 -4.54 19.67 11.78
CA TRP A 56 -5.64 19.19 10.93
C TRP A 56 -5.99 20.12 9.77
N GLU A 57 -5.55 21.38 9.81
CA GLU A 57 -5.63 22.29 8.67
C GLU A 57 -4.62 21.92 7.59
N ASP A 58 -3.43 21.48 7.97
CA ASP A 58 -2.33 21.13 7.05
C ASP A 58 -2.38 19.69 6.56
N LEU A 59 -2.91 18.78 7.37
CA LEU A 59 -3.01 17.34 7.11
C LEU A 59 -4.39 16.86 7.55
N SER A 60 -5.25 16.35 6.66
CA SER A 60 -6.59 15.99 7.12
C SER A 60 -6.58 14.76 8.07
N PRO A 61 -7.48 14.69 9.07
CA PRO A 61 -7.65 13.51 9.92
C PRO A 61 -7.93 12.23 9.10
N GLN A 62 -8.67 12.36 8.00
CA GLN A 62 -8.95 11.26 7.06
C GLN A 62 -7.66 10.73 6.42
N PHE A 63 -6.75 11.62 5.99
CA PHE A 63 -5.46 11.21 5.45
C PHE A 63 -4.63 10.47 6.51
N TYR A 64 -4.54 11.05 7.72
CA TYR A 64 -3.80 10.45 8.83
C TYR A 64 -4.28 9.01 9.12
N VAL A 65 -5.58 8.83 9.28
CA VAL A 65 -6.17 7.50 9.52
C VAL A 65 -5.94 6.57 8.33
N THR A 66 -6.03 7.07 7.10
CA THR A 66 -5.75 6.28 5.89
C THR A 66 -4.32 5.78 5.88
N PHE A 67 -3.34 6.66 6.12
CA PHE A 67 -1.93 6.29 6.20
C PHE A 67 -1.70 5.21 7.27
N TRP A 68 -2.22 5.38 8.48
CA TRP A 68 -1.98 4.46 9.59
C TRP A 68 -2.79 3.15 9.51
N SER A 69 -3.91 3.14 8.80
CA SER A 69 -4.77 1.96 8.69
C SER A 69 -4.31 0.90 7.68
N LEU A 70 -3.50 1.32 6.69
CA LEU A 70 -3.00 0.48 5.60
C LEU A 70 -1.62 -0.12 5.91
N SER A 71 -1.30 -1.18 5.17
CA SER A 71 -0.08 -1.97 5.23
C SER A 71 0.47 -2.23 3.83
N MET A 72 1.66 -2.83 3.72
CA MET A 72 2.26 -3.13 2.42
C MET A 72 1.38 -4.06 1.56
N TYR A 73 0.64 -4.98 2.19
CA TYR A 73 -0.29 -5.88 1.50
C TYR A 73 -1.39 -5.13 0.74
N ASP A 74 -1.79 -3.96 1.24
CA ASP A 74 -2.84 -3.13 0.66
C ASP A 74 -2.36 -2.34 -0.57
N LEU A 75 -1.04 -2.14 -0.73
CA LEU A 75 -0.47 -1.23 -1.71
C LEU A 75 0.27 -1.94 -2.86
N HIS A 76 0.67 -3.19 -2.67
CA HIS A 76 1.53 -3.89 -3.63
C HIS A 76 1.31 -5.40 -3.65
N VAL A 77 1.10 -5.93 -4.87
CA VAL A 77 1.12 -7.36 -5.16
C VAL A 77 2.51 -7.74 -5.68
N PRO A 78 3.22 -8.67 -5.02
CA PRO A 78 4.54 -9.10 -5.45
C PRO A 78 4.44 -10.19 -6.55
N SER A 79 3.81 -9.89 -7.69
CA SER A 79 3.56 -10.86 -8.77
C SER A 79 4.80 -11.60 -9.24
N SER A 80 5.95 -10.90 -9.35
CA SER A 80 7.22 -11.53 -9.72
C SER A 80 7.69 -12.62 -8.74
N SER A 81 7.30 -12.53 -7.47
CA SER A 81 7.60 -13.55 -6.47
C SER A 81 6.65 -14.74 -6.55
N TYR A 82 5.36 -14.51 -6.82
CA TYR A 82 4.39 -15.57 -7.11
C TYR A 82 4.81 -16.35 -8.37
N ASP A 83 5.13 -15.65 -9.46
CA ASP A 83 5.59 -16.24 -10.72
C ASP A 83 6.83 -17.12 -10.52
N ARG A 84 7.81 -16.63 -9.75
CA ARG A 84 9.04 -17.37 -9.45
C ARG A 84 8.75 -18.66 -8.69
N GLU A 85 7.91 -18.61 -7.65
CA GLU A 85 7.60 -19.80 -6.85
C GLU A 85 6.73 -20.80 -7.63
N VAL A 86 5.75 -20.32 -8.41
CA VAL A 86 4.94 -21.17 -9.31
C VAL A 86 5.84 -21.86 -10.35
N LYS A 87 6.78 -21.14 -10.95
CA LYS A 87 7.72 -21.71 -11.92
C LYS A 87 8.60 -22.79 -11.28
N LYS A 88 9.10 -22.54 -10.07
CA LYS A 88 9.89 -23.51 -9.31
C LYS A 88 9.10 -24.79 -8.99
N LEU A 89 7.84 -24.68 -8.57
CA LEU A 89 6.97 -25.83 -8.32
C LEU A 89 6.70 -26.63 -9.60
N LYS A 90 6.42 -25.95 -10.72
CA LYS A 90 6.22 -26.61 -12.03
C LYS A 90 7.48 -27.33 -12.51
N GLN A 91 8.66 -26.75 -12.30
CA GLN A 91 9.93 -27.39 -12.61
C GLN A 91 10.16 -28.63 -11.74
N GLN A 92 9.82 -28.56 -10.45
CA GLN A 92 9.91 -29.70 -9.54
C GLN A 92 8.97 -30.84 -9.98
N THR A 93 7.73 -30.52 -10.38
CA THR A 93 6.79 -31.52 -10.93
C THR A 93 7.36 -32.20 -12.17
N ALA A 94 7.91 -31.44 -13.13
CA ALA A 94 8.50 -31.99 -14.35
C ALA A 94 9.69 -32.93 -14.05
N GLN A 95 10.60 -32.53 -13.16
CA GLN A 95 11.74 -33.36 -12.75
C GLN A 95 11.30 -34.67 -12.08
N MET A 96 10.20 -34.65 -11.32
CA MET A 96 9.63 -35.85 -10.71
C MET A 96 8.99 -36.79 -11.73
N GLU A 97 8.38 -36.25 -12.80
CA GLU A 97 7.84 -37.07 -13.88
C GLU A 97 8.94 -37.85 -14.62
N ASP A 98 10.09 -37.22 -14.85
CA ASP A 98 11.25 -37.83 -15.50
C ASP A 98 12.00 -38.86 -14.62
N ASN A 99 11.86 -38.79 -13.29
CA ASN A 99 12.56 -39.68 -12.36
C ASN A 99 11.89 -41.07 -12.30
N LYS A 100 12.35 -42.00 -13.15
CA LYS A 100 11.83 -43.37 -13.26
C LYS A 100 12.02 -44.24 -12.02
N ASP A 101 12.97 -43.92 -11.14
CA ASP A 101 13.27 -44.71 -9.93
C ASP A 101 12.25 -44.47 -8.80
N MET A 102 11.40 -43.45 -8.93
CA MET A 102 10.44 -43.10 -7.90
C MET A 102 9.15 -43.92 -8.01
N VAL A 103 8.70 -44.50 -6.89
CA VAL A 103 7.45 -45.27 -6.80
C VAL A 103 6.26 -44.47 -7.37
N PRO A 104 5.47 -45.02 -8.30
CA PRO A 104 4.40 -44.28 -8.99
C PRO A 104 3.38 -43.61 -8.06
N SER A 105 3.02 -44.26 -6.95
CA SER A 105 2.09 -43.71 -5.95
C SER A 105 2.65 -42.50 -5.22
N LYS A 106 3.95 -42.51 -4.90
CA LYS A 106 4.66 -41.36 -4.30
C LYS A 106 4.78 -40.22 -5.30
N ARG A 107 5.07 -40.53 -6.57
CA ARG A 107 5.15 -39.55 -7.67
C ARG A 107 3.84 -38.82 -7.90
N LYS A 108 2.74 -39.57 -7.97
CA LYS A 108 1.40 -38.98 -8.07
C LYS A 108 1.08 -38.07 -6.89
N LYS A 109 1.35 -38.52 -5.66
CA LYS A 109 1.07 -37.76 -4.43
C LYS A 109 1.84 -36.43 -4.38
N GLU A 110 3.13 -36.43 -4.68
CA GLU A 110 3.92 -35.19 -4.67
C GLU A 110 3.55 -34.25 -5.81
N ARG A 111 3.17 -34.78 -6.98
CA ARG A 111 2.59 -33.98 -8.07
C ARG A 111 1.29 -33.30 -7.62
N ASP A 112 0.32 -34.06 -7.11
CA ASP A 112 -0.96 -33.53 -6.65
C ASP A 112 -0.75 -32.44 -5.58
N ARG A 113 0.24 -32.61 -4.71
CA ARG A 113 0.66 -31.60 -3.72
C ARG A 113 1.21 -30.32 -4.36
N CYS A 114 2.09 -30.45 -5.35
CA CYS A 114 2.66 -29.30 -6.06
C CYS A 114 1.58 -28.54 -6.85
N ASP A 115 0.70 -29.26 -7.54
CA ASP A 115 -0.40 -28.70 -8.32
C ASP A 115 -1.39 -27.94 -7.39
N ALA A 116 -1.74 -28.52 -6.23
CA ALA A 116 -2.56 -27.84 -5.23
C ALA A 116 -1.90 -26.57 -4.65
N LEU A 117 -0.57 -26.58 -4.48
CA LEU A 117 0.16 -25.40 -4.00
C LEU A 117 0.22 -24.30 -5.07
N VAL A 118 0.39 -24.67 -6.34
CA VAL A 118 0.32 -23.73 -7.46
C VAL A 118 -1.05 -23.06 -7.52
N GLU A 119 -2.14 -23.85 -7.46
CA GLU A 119 -3.51 -23.31 -7.45
C GLU A 119 -3.71 -22.35 -6.27
N LYS A 120 -3.24 -22.73 -5.07
CA LYS A 120 -3.32 -21.88 -3.89
C LYS A 120 -2.57 -20.55 -4.06
N LEU A 121 -1.35 -20.57 -4.61
CA LEU A 121 -0.56 -19.36 -4.83
C LEU A 121 -1.23 -18.42 -5.85
N GLN A 122 -1.75 -18.97 -6.95
CA GLN A 122 -2.47 -18.19 -7.96
C GLN A 122 -3.78 -17.61 -7.42
N GLU A 123 -4.48 -18.36 -6.58
CA GLU A 123 -5.67 -17.88 -5.87
C GLU A 123 -5.35 -16.73 -4.91
N GLU A 124 -4.26 -16.85 -4.16
CA GLU A 124 -3.80 -15.83 -3.22
C GLU A 124 -3.39 -14.54 -3.94
N GLU A 125 -2.61 -14.65 -5.02
CA GLU A 125 -2.22 -13.52 -5.87
C GLU A 125 -3.45 -12.80 -6.42
N ARG A 126 -4.41 -13.55 -6.98
CA ARG A 126 -5.64 -12.97 -7.52
C ARG A 126 -6.45 -12.23 -6.45
N LYS A 127 -6.60 -12.82 -5.27
CA LYS A 127 -7.28 -12.18 -4.13
C LYS A 127 -6.59 -10.90 -3.70
N GLN A 128 -5.26 -10.89 -3.66
CA GLN A 128 -4.51 -9.69 -3.31
C GLN A 128 -4.63 -8.61 -4.41
N GLN A 129 -4.65 -9.00 -5.68
CA GLN A 129 -4.85 -8.08 -6.81
C GLN A 129 -6.22 -7.40 -6.76
N ASP A 130 -7.28 -8.15 -6.50
CA ASP A 130 -8.63 -7.61 -6.31
C ASP A 130 -8.68 -6.68 -5.09
N HIS A 131 -8.00 -7.06 -4.00
CA HIS A 131 -7.90 -6.25 -2.79
C HIS A 131 -7.20 -4.91 -3.06
N CYS A 132 -6.00 -4.93 -3.63
CA CYS A 132 -5.24 -3.73 -3.97
C CYS A 132 -6.03 -2.82 -4.93
N SER A 133 -6.77 -3.41 -5.88
CA SER A 133 -7.61 -2.66 -6.81
C SER A 133 -8.74 -1.90 -6.10
N ARG A 134 -9.39 -2.52 -5.10
CA ARG A 134 -10.41 -1.85 -4.27
C ARG A 134 -9.81 -0.75 -3.40
N ILE A 135 -8.65 -0.99 -2.79
CA ILE A 135 -7.95 0.02 -2.00
C ILE A 135 -7.55 1.20 -2.89
N LEU A 136 -7.00 0.96 -4.08
CA LEU A 136 -6.65 2.03 -5.01
C LEU A 136 -7.88 2.85 -5.45
N ALA A 137 -9.02 2.20 -5.69
CA ALA A 137 -10.26 2.90 -5.99
C ALA A 137 -10.70 3.80 -4.82
N ARG A 138 -10.66 3.30 -3.58
CA ARG A 138 -10.92 4.09 -2.37
C ARG A 138 -9.98 5.29 -2.29
N LEU A 139 -8.68 5.10 -2.45
CA LEU A 139 -7.68 6.16 -2.37
C LEU A 139 -7.89 7.24 -3.44
N ARG A 140 -8.28 6.86 -4.66
CA ARG A 140 -8.64 7.82 -5.72
C ARG A 140 -9.84 8.70 -5.36
N ASN A 141 -10.80 8.17 -4.61
CA ASN A 141 -11.96 8.94 -4.16
C ASN A 141 -11.62 9.89 -3.00
N GLU A 142 -10.68 9.51 -2.14
CA GLU A 142 -10.32 10.32 -0.97
C GLU A 142 -9.26 11.39 -1.26
N LYS A 143 -8.39 11.18 -2.27
CA LYS A 143 -7.18 11.98 -2.49
C LYS A 143 -7.42 13.49 -2.52
N ASP A 144 -8.56 13.93 -3.06
CA ASP A 144 -8.84 15.35 -3.26
C ASP A 144 -9.16 16.09 -1.95
N SER A 145 -9.41 15.34 -0.87
CA SER A 145 -9.74 15.85 0.48
C SER A 145 -8.58 15.74 1.49
N TRP A 146 -7.44 15.18 1.09
CA TRP A 146 -6.34 14.90 2.02
C TRP A 146 -5.57 16.14 2.45
N PHE A 147 -5.38 17.10 1.54
CA PHE A 147 -4.57 18.28 1.77
C PHE A 147 -5.30 19.55 1.31
N HIS A 148 -5.38 20.55 2.19
CA HIS A 148 -6.12 21.79 1.91
C HIS A 148 -5.27 22.79 1.12
N SER A 149 -5.88 23.48 0.15
CA SER A 149 -5.19 24.46 -0.70
C SER A 149 -4.72 25.72 0.04
N ARG A 150 -5.32 26.02 1.20
CA ARG A 150 -4.96 27.16 2.05
C ARG A 150 -3.64 26.96 2.81
N SER A 151 -3.19 25.71 2.93
CA SER A 151 -1.97 25.38 3.66
C SER A 151 -0.74 25.60 2.79
N ALA A 152 0.31 26.15 3.39
CA ALA A 152 1.59 26.23 2.72
C ALA A 152 2.11 24.81 2.48
N LYS A 153 2.50 24.50 1.24
CA LYS A 153 2.99 23.16 0.86
C LYS A 153 4.10 22.67 1.80
N ASN A 154 5.00 23.57 2.22
CA ASN A 154 6.05 23.26 3.18
C ASN A 154 5.52 22.76 4.52
N GLU A 155 4.45 23.37 5.05
CA GLU A 155 3.85 22.98 6.33
C GLU A 155 3.10 21.66 6.20
N THR A 156 2.33 21.47 5.13
CA THR A 156 1.69 20.18 4.82
C THR A 156 2.71 19.04 4.78
N ILE A 157 3.85 19.24 4.09
CA ILE A 157 4.92 18.24 4.07
C ILE A 157 5.54 18.05 5.45
N THR A 158 5.80 19.12 6.23
CA THR A 158 6.31 18.99 7.60
C THR A 158 5.40 18.13 8.45
N GLN A 159 4.08 18.41 8.45
CA GLN A 159 3.11 17.65 9.25
C GLN A 159 3.01 16.21 8.78
N PHE A 160 2.99 15.96 7.47
CA PHE A 160 3.00 14.59 6.94
C PHE A 160 4.24 13.81 7.38
N LEU A 161 5.43 14.39 7.26
CA LEU A 161 6.66 13.71 7.65
C LEU A 161 6.71 13.44 9.15
N GLN A 162 6.38 14.44 9.98
CA GLN A 162 6.43 14.32 11.43
C GLN A 162 5.36 13.40 12.01
N GLN A 163 4.12 13.47 11.53
CA GLN A 163 3.00 12.71 12.12
C GLN A 163 2.78 11.33 11.49
N CYS A 164 3.40 11.05 10.33
CA CYS A 164 3.21 9.80 9.60
C CYS A 164 4.52 9.10 9.25
N VAL A 165 5.34 9.70 8.39
CA VAL A 165 6.46 8.97 7.76
C VAL A 165 7.57 8.64 8.75
N PHE A 166 8.10 9.65 9.44
CA PHE A 166 9.22 9.47 10.37
C PHE A 166 8.91 8.51 11.51
N PRO A 167 7.78 8.62 12.24
CA PRO A 167 7.49 7.66 13.30
C PRO A 167 7.29 6.24 12.76
N ARG A 168 6.74 6.06 11.56
CA ARG A 168 6.45 4.72 11.03
C ARG A 168 7.66 4.04 10.37
N CYS A 169 8.50 4.78 9.64
CA CYS A 169 9.57 4.19 8.84
C CYS A 169 10.69 3.51 9.66
N THR A 170 10.74 3.77 10.98
CA THR A 170 11.68 3.17 11.92
C THR A 170 11.11 1.97 12.69
N PHE A 171 9.80 1.68 12.59
CA PHE A 171 9.13 0.61 13.35
C PHE A 171 9.58 -0.79 12.94
N THR A 172 9.52 -1.10 11.65
CA THR A 172 9.93 -2.40 11.10
C THR A 172 10.52 -2.22 9.71
N ALA A 173 11.22 -3.23 9.20
CA ALA A 173 11.73 -3.20 7.82
C ALA A 173 10.59 -3.13 6.78
N LEU A 174 9.43 -3.71 7.08
CA LEU A 174 8.25 -3.63 6.20
C LEU A 174 7.61 -2.24 6.25
N ASP A 175 7.57 -1.59 7.41
CA ASP A 175 7.04 -0.23 7.54
C ASP A 175 7.92 0.80 6.82
N ALA A 176 9.24 0.62 6.81
CA ALA A 176 10.15 1.42 6.01
C ALA A 176 9.78 1.38 4.51
N LEU A 177 9.58 0.19 3.95
CA LEU A 177 9.18 0.02 2.55
C LEU A 177 7.76 0.52 2.28
N TYR A 178 6.84 0.31 3.22
CA TYR A 178 5.48 0.84 3.15
C TYR A 178 5.49 2.36 3.04
N CYS A 179 6.28 3.05 3.87
CA CYS A 179 6.35 4.51 3.85
C CYS A 179 6.82 5.03 2.49
N ALA A 180 7.89 4.45 1.94
CA ALA A 180 8.39 4.81 0.61
C ALA A 180 7.34 4.54 -0.47
N LYS A 181 6.68 3.37 -0.42
CA LYS A 181 5.63 3.00 -1.37
C LYS A 181 4.43 3.93 -1.29
N PHE A 182 4.03 4.34 -0.08
CA PHE A 182 2.91 5.25 0.14
C PHE A 182 3.22 6.66 -0.38
N VAL A 183 4.43 7.18 -0.16
CA VAL A 183 4.87 8.48 -0.72
C VAL A 183 4.84 8.46 -2.25
N HIS A 184 5.31 7.38 -2.87
CA HIS A 184 5.22 7.23 -4.32
C HIS A 184 3.77 7.07 -4.80
N LEU A 185 2.92 6.38 -4.05
CA LEU A 185 1.50 6.20 -4.37
C LEU A 185 0.74 7.53 -4.41
N ILE A 186 0.88 8.39 -3.40
CA ILE A 186 0.21 9.69 -3.38
C ILE A 186 0.68 10.62 -4.51
N HIS A 187 1.93 10.45 -4.97
CA HIS A 187 2.44 11.10 -6.18
C HIS A 187 1.74 10.58 -7.44
N ILE A 188 1.71 9.27 -7.67
CA ILE A 188 1.04 8.66 -8.84
C ILE A 188 -0.44 9.00 -8.89
N LEU A 189 -1.10 9.11 -7.73
CA LEU A 189 -2.50 9.51 -7.64
C LEU A 189 -2.75 10.96 -8.06
N LYS A 190 -1.70 11.76 -8.31
CA LYS A 190 -1.78 13.21 -8.55
C LYS A 190 -2.60 13.87 -7.44
N THR A 191 -2.24 13.59 -6.20
CA THR A 191 -2.92 14.14 -5.02
C THR A 191 -2.74 15.66 -5.01
N PRO A 192 -3.83 16.45 -4.99
CA PRO A 192 -3.72 17.90 -5.01
C PRO A 192 -3.03 18.43 -3.76
N ASN A 193 -2.36 19.58 -3.89
CA ASN A 193 -1.66 20.28 -2.82
C ASN A 193 -0.48 19.54 -2.16
N PHE A 194 -0.18 18.31 -2.60
CA PHE A 194 1.02 17.58 -2.19
C PHE A 194 2.19 17.88 -3.13
N SER A 195 3.32 18.36 -2.60
CA SER A 195 4.55 18.52 -3.38
C SER A 195 5.50 17.38 -3.11
N THR A 196 5.57 16.44 -4.05
CA THR A 196 6.54 15.34 -4.00
C THR A 196 7.97 15.88 -3.98
N LEU A 197 8.29 16.92 -4.75
CA LEU A 197 9.64 17.49 -4.76
C LEU A 197 10.05 18.02 -3.38
N ILE A 198 9.19 18.80 -2.72
CA ILE A 198 9.47 19.32 -1.36
C ILE A 198 9.56 18.16 -0.35
N CYS A 199 8.73 17.12 -0.50
CA CYS A 199 8.81 15.92 0.34
C CYS A 199 10.17 15.24 0.25
N TYR A 200 10.67 15.03 -0.97
CA TYR A 200 11.97 14.43 -1.20
C TYR A 200 13.11 15.33 -0.69
N ASP A 201 13.07 16.62 -1.00
CA ASP A 201 14.05 17.61 -0.54
C ASP A 201 14.21 17.56 0.99
N LYS A 202 13.11 17.66 1.75
CA LYS A 202 13.15 17.57 3.21
C LYS A 202 13.69 16.24 3.73
N ILE A 203 13.28 15.11 3.14
CA ILE A 203 13.78 13.79 3.56
C ILE A 203 15.29 13.67 3.37
N PHE A 204 15.82 14.15 2.24
CA PHE A 204 17.23 13.98 1.89
C PHE A 204 18.15 15.05 2.47
N CYS A 205 17.66 16.27 2.69
CA CYS A 205 18.42 17.34 3.32
C CYS A 205 18.51 17.20 4.85
N ASP A 206 17.48 16.66 5.50
CA ASP A 206 17.39 16.61 6.98
C ASP A 206 17.74 15.23 7.58
N ILE A 207 18.43 14.35 6.83
CA ILE A 207 18.78 12.98 7.26
C ILE A 207 19.50 12.96 8.61
N THR A 208 20.42 13.91 8.84
CA THR A 208 21.26 13.94 10.04
C THR A 208 20.41 14.02 11.31
N TYR A 209 19.32 14.80 11.31
CA TYR A 209 18.46 14.93 12.48
C TYR A 209 17.74 13.61 12.81
N THR A 210 17.22 12.91 11.79
CA THR A 210 16.54 11.64 12.00
C THR A 210 17.49 10.54 12.46
N VAL A 211 18.66 10.41 11.80
CA VAL A 211 19.63 9.36 12.11
C VAL A 211 20.23 9.54 13.50
N THR A 212 20.53 10.78 13.92
CA THR A 212 21.09 11.05 15.26
C THR A 212 20.13 10.76 16.40
N ALA A 213 18.82 10.74 16.13
CA ALA A 213 17.79 10.37 17.10
C ALA A 213 17.46 8.86 17.11
N CYS A 214 18.03 8.07 16.19
CA CYS A 214 17.74 6.64 16.05
C CYS A 214 18.73 5.78 16.84
N THR A 215 18.24 4.66 17.37
CA THR A 215 19.08 3.50 17.69
C THR A 215 19.66 2.88 16.41
N GLU A 216 20.66 2.00 16.53
CA GLU A 216 21.27 1.32 15.38
C GLU A 216 20.23 0.58 14.51
N ASN A 217 19.29 -0.13 15.15
CA ASN A 217 18.23 -0.86 14.45
C ASN A 217 17.25 0.08 13.74
N GLU A 218 16.90 1.21 14.35
CA GLU A 218 16.03 2.21 13.73
C GLU A 218 16.73 2.90 12.56
N ALA A 219 18.03 3.23 12.69
CA ALA A 219 18.84 3.78 11.62
C ALA A 219 18.97 2.80 10.45
N ASN A 220 19.10 1.49 10.72
CA ASN A 220 19.08 0.46 9.66
C ASN A 220 17.76 0.46 8.88
N ARG A 221 16.62 0.54 9.58
CA ARG A 221 15.29 0.59 8.95
C ARG A 221 15.07 1.89 8.18
N TYR A 222 15.50 3.02 8.74
CA TYR A 222 15.48 4.31 8.05
C TYR A 222 16.33 4.28 6.78
N GLY A 223 17.51 3.65 6.82
CA GLY A 223 18.34 3.44 5.63
C GLY A 223 17.63 2.64 4.52
N ARG A 224 16.83 1.63 4.88
CA ARG A 224 15.98 0.91 3.91
C ARG A 224 14.91 1.81 3.28
N PHE A 225 14.28 2.66 4.09
CA PHE A 225 13.33 3.66 3.60
C PHE A 225 13.99 4.63 2.60
N LEU A 226 15.15 5.19 2.96
CA LEU A 226 15.92 6.09 2.08
C LEU A 226 16.33 5.40 0.77
N CYS A 227 16.79 4.15 0.83
CA CYS A 227 17.15 3.38 -0.36
C CYS A 227 15.94 3.22 -1.31
N ALA A 228 14.78 2.82 -0.78
CA ALA A 228 13.56 2.67 -1.57
C ALA A 228 13.05 4.00 -2.16
N MET A 229 13.22 5.11 -1.44
CA MET A 229 12.92 6.45 -1.96
C MET A 229 13.89 6.83 -3.10
N LEU A 230 15.19 6.56 -2.94
CA LEU A 230 16.21 6.83 -3.96
C LEU A 230 15.96 6.05 -5.26
N GLU A 231 15.50 4.81 -5.19
CA GLU A 231 15.17 4.02 -6.40
C GLU A 231 14.18 4.77 -7.31
N THR A 232 13.19 5.43 -6.73
CA THR A 232 12.20 6.21 -7.48
C THR A 232 12.82 7.44 -8.15
N VAL A 233 13.64 8.20 -7.41
CA VAL A 233 14.32 9.39 -7.94
C VAL A 233 15.33 9.01 -9.01
N MET A 234 16.09 7.94 -8.79
CA MET A 234 17.07 7.46 -9.75
C MET A 234 16.42 7.01 -11.05
N ARG A 235 15.24 6.38 -10.98
CA ARG A 235 14.44 6.05 -12.17
C ARG A 235 14.02 7.31 -12.92
N TRP A 236 13.48 8.30 -12.23
CA TRP A 236 13.10 9.58 -12.84
C TRP A 236 14.29 10.33 -13.43
N HIS A 237 15.45 10.28 -12.78
CA HIS A 237 16.68 10.88 -13.28
C HIS A 237 17.27 10.13 -14.49
N SER A 238 17.05 8.81 -14.59
CA SER A 238 17.67 7.97 -15.62
C SER A 238 17.19 8.24 -17.05
N ASP A 239 15.96 8.73 -17.21
CA ASP A 239 15.37 8.98 -18.51
C ASP A 239 14.37 10.14 -18.45
N LYS A 240 14.63 11.17 -19.25
CA LYS A 240 13.76 12.34 -19.38
C LYS A 240 12.33 11.97 -19.81
N VAL A 241 12.16 10.96 -20.67
CA VAL A 241 10.83 10.52 -21.12
C VAL A 241 10.04 9.92 -19.96
N ILE A 242 10.70 9.18 -19.07
CA ILE A 242 10.08 8.65 -17.85
C ILE A 242 9.71 9.80 -16.91
N PHE A 243 10.63 10.74 -16.69
CA PHE A 243 10.37 11.94 -15.88
C PHE A 243 9.16 12.72 -16.39
N ASP A 244 9.13 13.06 -17.67
CA ASP A 244 8.06 13.83 -18.27
C ASP A 244 6.72 13.07 -18.17
N LYS A 245 6.73 11.74 -18.34
CA LYS A 245 5.51 10.94 -18.23
C LYS A 245 4.97 10.81 -16.80
N GLU A 246 5.85 10.58 -15.83
CA GLU A 246 5.47 10.26 -14.45
C GLU A 246 5.34 11.51 -13.57
N CYS A 247 6.06 12.60 -13.90
CA CYS A 247 6.13 13.82 -13.10
C CYS A 247 5.54 15.06 -13.77
N ALA A 248 5.23 15.05 -15.08
CA ALA A 248 4.49 16.17 -15.68
C ALA A 248 3.05 16.18 -15.14
N ASN A 249 2.68 17.33 -14.56
CA ASN A 249 1.35 17.56 -14.00
C ASN A 249 0.29 17.58 -15.09
#